data_AF-A0A915A4G7-F1
#
_entry.id   AF-A0A915A4G7-F1
#
_cell.length_a   1.000
_cell.length_b   1.000
_cell.length_c   1.000
_cell.angle_alpha   90.00
_cell.angle_beta   90.00
_cell.angle_gamma   90.00
#
_symmetry.space_group_name_H-M   'P 1'
#
loop_
_entity.id
_entity.type
_entity.pdbx_description
1 polymer ?
#
loop_
_entity_poly.entity_id
_entity_poly.type
_entity_poly.pdbx_seq_one_letter_code
_entity_poly.pdbx_strand_id
1 'polypeptide(L)'
;MVIVDLLKRQFPNVDEWKWTSLHNVLDEVAFALRQIPSYSINSLDIRPFFKLHIDDLNLLANRANKSALEMFGSTQHLDIRGCALHSNEMLWFSSACPNIFSLAVTASCIEVDERTREDAAVWEYLRTSLLGYWTLKRANHLSSKRLRLVLYLLRLFPLLQKIYLE
;
A
#
# COMPACT_ATOMS: atom_id res chain seq x y z
N MET A 1 13.15 -1.36 -16.84
CA MET A 1 12.25 -0.29 -17.33
C MET A 1 12.06 0.66 -16.15
N VAL A 2 12.59 1.87 -16.28
CA VAL A 2 13.07 2.68 -15.17
C VAL A 2 11.88 3.39 -14.52
N ILE A 3 11.77 3.32 -13.20
CA ILE A 3 10.82 4.01 -12.33
C ILE A 3 10.48 5.45 -12.79
N VAL A 4 11.50 6.16 -13.28
CA VAL A 4 11.42 7.51 -13.84
C VAL A 4 10.49 7.60 -15.06
N ASP A 5 10.48 6.61 -15.95
CA ASP A 5 9.62 6.62 -17.14
C ASP A 5 8.13 6.45 -16.79
N LEU A 6 7.83 5.75 -15.70
CA LEU A 6 6.46 5.53 -15.23
C LEU A 6 5.92 6.78 -14.53
N LEU A 7 6.75 7.44 -13.72
CA LEU A 7 6.41 8.73 -13.11
C LEU A 7 6.32 9.86 -14.13
N LYS A 8 7.21 9.91 -15.13
CA LYS A 8 7.10 10.85 -16.26
C LYS A 8 5.80 10.66 -17.04
N ARG A 9 5.30 9.42 -17.17
CA ARG A 9 3.98 9.16 -17.79
C ARG A 9 2.82 9.60 -16.91
N GLN A 10 2.95 9.45 -15.59
CA GLN A 10 1.90 9.78 -14.64
C GLN A 10 1.85 11.28 -14.30
N PHE A 11 2.99 11.97 -14.41
CA PHE A 11 3.17 13.40 -14.16
C PHE A 11 4.06 14.03 -15.25
N PRO A 12 3.53 14.24 -16.47
CA PRO A 12 4.33 14.63 -17.64
C PRO A 12 4.89 16.06 -17.60
N ASN A 13 4.40 16.91 -16.69
CA ASN A 13 4.79 18.32 -16.61
C ASN A 13 5.95 18.58 -15.63
N VAL A 14 6.54 17.52 -15.08
CA VAL A 14 7.59 17.63 -14.07
C VAL A 14 8.97 17.65 -14.73
N ASP A 15 9.73 18.68 -14.40
CA ASP A 15 11.09 18.95 -14.85
C ASP A 15 12.05 17.75 -14.70
N GLU A 16 12.82 17.44 -15.75
CA GLU A 16 13.62 16.21 -15.81
C GLU A 16 14.69 16.09 -14.71
N TRP A 17 15.22 17.22 -14.27
CA TRP A 17 16.24 17.34 -13.22
C TRP A 17 15.67 17.12 -11.81
N LYS A 18 14.35 17.29 -11.62
CA LYS A 18 13.67 17.07 -10.35
C LYS A 18 13.48 15.60 -10.01
N TRP A 19 13.69 14.68 -10.95
CA TRP A 19 13.63 13.24 -10.69
C TRP A 19 14.90 12.67 -10.00
N THR A 20 15.89 13.51 -9.73
CA THR A 20 17.20 13.09 -9.17
C THR A 20 17.20 12.89 -7.65
N SER A 21 16.19 13.39 -6.94
CA SER A 21 16.05 13.21 -5.49
C SER A 21 14.61 12.87 -5.11
N LEU A 22 14.43 11.99 -4.12
CA LEU A 22 13.11 11.66 -3.58
C LEU A 22 12.34 12.91 -3.13
N HIS A 23 13.04 13.88 -2.54
CA HIS A 23 12.46 15.12 -2.06
C HIS A 23 11.77 15.93 -3.18
N ASN A 24 12.46 16.12 -4.30
CA ASN A 24 11.94 16.85 -5.45
C ASN A 24 10.77 16.09 -6.11
N VAL A 25 10.84 14.75 -6.15
CA VAL A 25 9.72 13.92 -6.62
C VAL A 25 8.50 14.10 -5.72
N LEU A 26 8.67 14.08 -4.41
CA LEU A 26 7.57 14.28 -3.46
C LEU A 26 6.97 15.68 -3.57
N ASP A 27 7.77 16.72 -3.82
CA ASP A 27 7.26 18.08 -4.08
C ASP A 27 6.36 18.14 -5.32
N GLU A 28 6.77 17.49 -6.39
CA GLU A 28 6.04 17.50 -7.66
C GLU A 28 4.76 16.66 -7.58
N VAL A 29 4.83 15.50 -6.92
CA VAL A 29 3.63 14.69 -6.61
C VAL A 29 2.68 15.47 -5.70
N ALA A 30 3.18 16.15 -4.67
CA ALA A 30 2.36 16.97 -3.79
C ALA A 30 1.68 18.12 -4.54
N PHE A 31 2.40 18.78 -5.46
CA PHE A 31 1.82 19.82 -6.30
C PHE A 31 0.70 19.27 -7.18
N ALA A 32 0.91 18.12 -7.82
CA ALA A 32 -0.14 17.46 -8.61
C ALA A 32 -1.35 17.07 -7.74
N LEU A 33 -1.13 16.46 -6.57
CA LEU A 33 -2.18 16.09 -5.62
C LEU A 33 -2.98 17.30 -5.12
N ARG A 34 -2.36 18.47 -4.98
CA ARG A 34 -3.05 19.71 -4.64
C ARG A 34 -4.10 20.10 -5.70
N GLN A 35 -3.79 19.89 -6.97
CA GLN A 35 -4.69 20.23 -8.09
C GLN A 35 -5.79 19.19 -8.33
N ILE A 36 -5.54 17.92 -8.00
CA ILE A 36 -6.52 16.85 -8.15
C ILE A 36 -7.67 17.04 -7.14
N PRO A 37 -8.95 17.00 -7.53
CA PRO A 37 -10.06 17.14 -6.59
C PRO A 37 -9.98 16.11 -5.45
N SER A 38 -10.34 16.51 -4.23
CA SER A 38 -10.40 15.58 -3.11
C SER A 38 -11.33 14.40 -3.43
N TYR A 39 -10.99 13.20 -2.94
CA TYR A 39 -11.79 11.98 -3.11
C TYR A 39 -12.01 11.55 -4.57
N SER A 40 -11.08 11.85 -5.47
CA SER A 40 -11.19 11.48 -6.90
C SER A 40 -10.21 10.40 -7.36
N ILE A 41 -9.18 10.09 -6.57
CA ILE A 41 -8.18 9.08 -6.92
C ILE A 41 -8.73 7.69 -6.61
N ASN A 42 -9.08 6.94 -7.66
CA ASN A 42 -9.62 5.58 -7.54
C ASN A 42 -8.53 4.49 -7.55
N SER A 43 -7.35 4.79 -8.09
CA SER A 43 -6.22 3.85 -8.17
C SER A 43 -4.93 4.57 -7.84
N LEU A 44 -4.12 3.96 -6.98
CA LEU A 44 -2.83 4.46 -6.54
C LEU A 44 -1.73 3.45 -6.87
N ASP A 45 -0.71 3.91 -7.60
CA ASP A 45 0.47 3.13 -7.95
C ASP A 45 1.69 3.80 -7.32
N ILE A 46 2.30 3.13 -6.34
CA ILE A 46 3.51 3.61 -5.67
C ILE A 46 4.76 2.81 -6.05
N ARG A 47 4.66 1.90 -7.03
CA ARG A 47 5.83 1.16 -7.57
C ARG A 47 6.98 2.07 -7.98
N PRO A 48 6.77 3.34 -8.37
CA PRO A 48 7.90 4.22 -8.60
C PRO A 48 8.74 4.58 -7.37
N PHE A 49 8.29 4.28 -6.16
CA PHE A 49 9.10 4.49 -4.97
C PHE A 49 9.71 3.17 -4.53
N PHE A 50 11.04 3.10 -4.42
CA PHE A 50 11.72 1.92 -3.90
C PHE A 50 11.46 1.73 -2.40
N LYS A 51 11.33 2.84 -1.66
CA LYS A 51 11.06 2.88 -0.23
C LYS A 51 10.33 4.18 0.08
N LEU A 52 9.34 4.10 0.95
CA LEU A 52 8.69 5.27 1.55
C LEU A 52 8.74 5.12 3.06
N HIS A 53 9.07 6.21 3.74
CA HIS A 53 8.95 6.33 5.18
C HIS A 53 7.68 7.10 5.56
N ILE A 54 7.21 6.87 6.79
CA ILE A 54 6.05 7.60 7.34
C ILE A 54 6.24 9.12 7.26
N ASP A 55 7.47 9.61 7.44
CA ASP A 55 7.78 11.04 7.33
C ASP A 55 7.63 11.55 5.90
N ASP A 56 7.96 10.74 4.88
CA ASP A 56 7.74 11.08 3.47
C ASP A 56 6.24 11.22 3.16
N LEU A 57 5.43 10.29 3.68
CA LEU A 57 3.98 10.29 3.51
C LEU A 57 3.31 11.48 4.21
N ASN A 58 3.76 11.80 5.42
CA ASN A 58 3.28 12.97 6.17
C ASN A 58 3.71 14.27 5.49
N LEU A 59 4.95 14.34 5.00
CA LEU A 59 5.46 15.47 4.24
C LEU A 59 4.65 15.68 2.94
N LEU A 60 4.32 14.60 2.24
CA LEU A 60 3.47 14.63 1.05
C LEU A 60 2.10 15.26 1.37
N ALA A 61 1.44 14.80 2.44
CA ALA A 61 0.15 15.35 2.86
C ALA A 61 0.24 16.84 3.24
N ASN A 62 1.25 17.22 4.01
CA ASN A 62 1.51 18.62 4.38
C ASN A 62 1.72 19.50 3.14
N ARG A 63 2.51 19.02 2.16
CA ARG A 63 2.80 19.76 0.92
C ARG A 63 1.60 19.80 -0.01
N ALA A 64 0.81 18.74 -0.11
CA ALA A 64 -0.41 18.73 -0.90
C ALA A 64 -1.49 19.65 -0.30
N ASN A 65 -1.34 20.05 0.98
CA ASN A 65 -2.32 20.80 1.76
C ASN A 65 -3.67 20.07 1.81
N LYS A 66 -3.62 18.74 1.98
CA LYS A 66 -4.77 17.85 2.07
C LYS A 66 -4.45 16.74 3.06
N SER A 67 -5.44 16.30 3.81
CA SER A 67 -5.32 15.08 4.59
C SER A 67 -5.14 13.86 3.68
N ALA A 68 -4.53 12.80 4.21
CA ALA A 68 -4.38 11.54 3.48
C ALA A 68 -5.72 10.99 2.98
N LEU A 69 -6.77 11.14 3.79
CA LEU A 69 -8.13 10.72 3.46
C LEU A 69 -8.72 11.57 2.32
N GLU A 70 -8.51 12.88 2.29
CA GLU A 70 -8.96 13.72 1.18
C GLU A 70 -8.25 13.38 -0.13
N MET A 71 -6.99 12.97 -0.08
CA MET A 71 -6.26 12.57 -1.29
C MET A 71 -6.67 11.18 -1.78
N PHE A 72 -6.78 10.21 -0.87
CA PHE A 72 -6.83 8.78 -1.23
C PHE A 72 -8.07 8.03 -0.71
N GLY A 73 -9.03 8.72 -0.10
CA GLY A 73 -10.20 8.09 0.53
C GLY A 73 -11.11 7.30 -0.43
N SER A 74 -11.10 7.66 -1.71
CA SER A 74 -11.83 6.94 -2.78
C SER A 74 -11.00 5.85 -3.46
N THR A 75 -9.76 5.63 -3.03
CA THR A 75 -8.88 4.64 -3.67
C THR A 75 -9.39 3.23 -3.43
N GLN A 76 -9.65 2.53 -4.53
CA GLN A 76 -10.13 1.14 -4.57
C GLN A 76 -9.02 0.15 -4.93
N HIS A 77 -7.97 0.63 -5.60
CA HIS A 77 -6.86 -0.17 -6.09
C HIS A 77 -5.54 0.43 -5.62
N LEU A 78 -4.74 -0.37 -4.92
CA LEU A 78 -3.43 0.03 -4.44
C LEU A 78 -2.37 -0.95 -4.98
N ASP A 79 -1.35 -0.45 -5.69
CA ASP A 79 -0.20 -1.21 -6.15
C ASP A 79 1.06 -0.72 -5.42
N ILE A 80 1.53 -1.52 -4.47
CA ILE A 80 2.72 -1.27 -3.65
C ILE A 80 3.88 -2.23 -3.99
N ARG A 81 3.84 -2.90 -5.14
CA ARG A 81 4.91 -3.82 -5.54
C ARG A 81 6.25 -3.10 -5.65
N GLY A 82 7.32 -3.77 -5.23
CA GLY A 82 8.68 -3.22 -5.25
C GLY A 82 8.94 -2.05 -4.30
N CYS A 83 7.94 -1.54 -3.56
CA CYS A 83 8.10 -0.50 -2.56
C CYS A 83 8.27 -1.12 -1.17
N ALA A 84 9.43 -0.89 -0.54
CA ALA A 84 9.70 -1.33 0.82
C ALA A 84 8.89 -0.49 1.83
N LEU A 85 8.02 -1.14 2.60
CA LEU A 85 7.15 -0.52 3.60
C LEU A 85 7.20 -1.29 4.93
N HIS A 86 7.24 -0.56 6.03
CA HIS A 86 7.13 -1.13 7.37
C HIS A 86 5.67 -1.03 7.86
N SER A 87 5.43 -1.54 9.08
CA SER A 87 4.09 -1.62 9.64
C SER A 87 3.40 -0.25 9.81
N ASN A 88 4.17 0.82 10.06
CA ASN A 88 3.62 2.17 10.22
C ASN A 88 3.13 2.75 8.89
N GLU A 89 3.87 2.54 7.79
CA GLU A 89 3.44 3.01 6.46
C GLU A 89 2.23 2.21 5.97
N MET A 90 2.18 0.92 6.26
CA MET A 90 1.00 0.09 5.97
C MET A 90 -0.23 0.53 6.76
N LEU A 91 -0.07 0.90 8.03
CA LEU A 91 -1.13 1.51 8.84
C LEU A 91 -1.58 2.86 8.27
N TRP A 92 -0.63 3.68 7.82
CA TRP A 92 -0.93 4.94 7.15
C TRP A 92 -1.80 4.72 5.91
N PHE A 93 -1.43 3.78 5.04
CA PHE A 93 -2.23 3.44 3.85
C PHE A 93 -3.62 2.89 4.22
N SER A 94 -3.72 2.08 5.27
CA SER A 94 -5.03 1.58 5.75
C SER A 94 -5.97 2.71 6.18
N SER A 95 -5.41 3.78 6.76
CA SER A 95 -6.18 4.97 7.18
C SER A 95 -6.48 5.91 6.01
N ALA A 96 -5.53 6.07 5.10
CA ALA A 96 -5.65 6.95 3.93
C ALA A 96 -6.63 6.38 2.88
N CYS A 97 -6.64 5.06 2.73
CA CYS A 97 -7.36 4.33 1.68
C CYS A 97 -8.31 3.28 2.29
N PRO A 98 -9.37 3.67 3.01
CA PRO A 98 -10.25 2.74 3.72
C PRO A 98 -11.07 1.84 2.78
N ASN A 99 -11.22 2.23 1.51
CA ASN A 99 -12.07 1.57 0.51
C ASN A 99 -11.31 0.66 -0.45
N ILE A 100 -10.13 0.17 -0.08
CA ILE A 100 -9.36 -0.72 -0.95
C ILE A 100 -10.08 -2.06 -1.15
N PHE A 101 -10.36 -2.38 -2.40
CA PHE A 101 -10.89 -3.67 -2.85
C PHE A 101 -9.82 -4.56 -3.48
N SER A 102 -8.73 -3.99 -3.98
CA SER A 102 -7.64 -4.71 -4.64
C SER A 102 -6.27 -4.17 -4.21
N LEU A 103 -5.38 -5.09 -3.83
CA LEU A 103 -4.02 -4.78 -3.42
C LEU A 103 -3.02 -5.64 -4.19
N ALA A 104 -2.01 -5.02 -4.79
CA ALA A 104 -0.86 -5.70 -5.37
C ALA A 104 0.39 -5.40 -4.55
N VAL A 105 1.15 -6.43 -4.18
CA VAL A 105 2.28 -6.31 -3.26
C VAL A 105 3.36 -7.35 -3.52
N THR A 106 4.62 -6.95 -3.34
CA THR A 106 5.76 -7.87 -3.35
C THR A 106 6.01 -8.32 -1.92
N ALA A 107 5.89 -9.62 -1.66
CA ALA A 107 5.85 -10.13 -0.29
C ALA A 107 7.13 -9.85 0.52
N SER A 108 8.28 -9.79 -0.15
CA SER A 108 9.58 -9.48 0.47
C SER A 108 9.77 -7.99 0.81
N CYS A 109 8.91 -7.11 0.32
CA CYS A 109 9.00 -5.67 0.54
C CYS A 109 8.18 -5.19 1.74
N ILE A 110 7.36 -6.06 2.34
CA ILE A 110 6.54 -5.70 3.50
C ILE A 110 7.09 -6.35 4.76
N GLU A 111 7.44 -5.50 5.72
CA GLU A 111 7.82 -5.97 7.05
C GLU A 111 6.58 -6.10 7.95
N VAL A 112 6.20 -7.33 8.23
CA VAL A 112 5.12 -7.68 9.16
C VAL A 112 5.73 -7.83 10.54
N ASP A 113 5.37 -6.94 11.48
CA ASP A 113 5.80 -7.09 12.88
C ASP A 113 5.25 -8.41 13.45
N GLU A 114 6.16 -9.28 13.92
CA GLU A 114 5.86 -10.58 14.53
C GLU A 114 4.97 -10.46 15.77
N ARG A 115 4.81 -9.25 16.32
CA ARG A 115 3.90 -8.94 17.43
C ARG A 115 2.43 -8.93 17.03
N THR A 116 2.07 -9.17 15.77
CA THR A 116 0.68 -9.45 15.41
C THR A 116 0.22 -10.72 16.10
N ARG A 117 -0.29 -10.59 17.34
CA ARG A 117 -0.88 -11.69 18.08
C ARG A 117 -1.92 -12.35 17.20
N GLU A 118 -1.77 -13.65 17.04
CA GLU A 118 -2.70 -14.51 16.34
C GLU A 118 -3.97 -14.61 17.18
N ASP A 119 -4.86 -13.64 17.02
CA ASP A 119 -6.11 -13.60 17.76
C ASP A 119 -7.06 -14.68 17.25
N ALA A 120 -7.83 -15.31 18.16
CA ALA A 120 -8.71 -16.44 17.82
C ALA A 120 -9.74 -16.06 16.73
N ALA A 121 -10.18 -14.80 16.70
CA ALA A 121 -11.08 -14.26 15.68
C ALA A 121 -10.50 -14.32 14.26
N VAL A 122 -9.18 -14.19 14.11
CA VAL A 122 -8.51 -14.20 12.80
C VAL A 122 -8.35 -15.63 12.29
N TRP A 123 -8.12 -16.58 13.19
CA TRP A 123 -8.18 -18.00 12.84
C TRP A 123 -9.57 -18.44 12.41
N GLU A 124 -10.61 -17.89 13.05
CA GLU A 124 -12.00 -18.17 12.71
C GLU A 124 -12.42 -17.55 11.37
N TYR A 125 -11.98 -16.32 11.09
CA TYR A 125 -12.11 -15.71 9.78
C TYR A 125 -11.41 -16.54 8.70
N LEU A 126 -10.18 -17.00 8.93
CA LEU A 126 -9.49 -17.87 7.97
C LEU A 126 -10.20 -19.20 7.74
N ARG A 127 -10.72 -19.80 8.81
CA ARG A 127 -11.48 -21.05 8.73
C ARG A 127 -12.70 -20.91 7.81
N THR A 128 -13.34 -19.74 7.82
CA THR A 128 -14.57 -19.46 7.07
C THR A 128 -14.32 -18.86 5.69
N SER A 129 -13.28 -18.05 5.52
CA SER A 129 -13.01 -17.30 4.28
C SER A 129 -11.93 -17.91 3.39
N LEU A 130 -11.02 -18.73 3.92
CA LEU A 130 -9.94 -19.33 3.14
C LEU A 130 -10.35 -20.71 2.60
N LEU A 131 -10.65 -20.77 1.31
CA LEU A 131 -10.93 -22.03 0.60
C LEU A 131 -9.73 -22.97 0.74
N GLY A 132 -9.93 -24.16 1.32
CA GLY A 132 -8.85 -25.12 1.58
C GLY A 132 -8.05 -24.89 2.88
N TYR A 133 -8.55 -24.06 3.82
CA TYR A 133 -7.93 -23.82 5.14
C TYR A 133 -7.45 -25.09 5.84
N TRP A 134 -8.29 -26.13 5.92
CA TRP A 134 -7.94 -27.38 6.61
C TRP A 134 -6.79 -28.13 5.94
N THR A 135 -6.67 -28.03 4.62
CA THR A 135 -5.58 -28.63 3.84
C THR A 135 -4.26 -27.90 4.14
N LEU A 136 -4.29 -26.56 4.14
CA LEU A 136 -3.13 -25.73 4.48
C LEU A 136 -2.69 -25.89 5.94
N LYS A 137 -3.66 -26.10 6.85
CA LYS A 137 -3.42 -26.41 8.27
C LYS A 137 -2.68 -27.72 8.46
N ARG A 138 -3.17 -28.80 7.84
CA ARG A 138 -2.56 -30.13 7.94
C ARG A 138 -1.16 -30.18 7.34
N ALA A 139 -0.91 -29.40 6.30
CA ALA A 139 0.40 -29.32 5.66
C ALA A 139 1.39 -28.37 6.38
N ASN A 140 1.03 -27.83 7.55
CA ASN A 140 1.83 -26.87 8.32
C ASN A 140 2.22 -25.59 7.54
N HIS A 141 1.52 -25.29 6.45
CA HIS A 141 1.76 -24.10 5.62
C HIS A 141 1.14 -22.82 6.21
N LEU A 142 0.34 -22.96 7.26
CA LEU A 142 -0.24 -21.82 7.98
C LEU A 142 0.80 -20.92 8.68
N SER A 143 2.01 -21.42 8.91
CA SER A 143 3.13 -20.66 9.48
C SER A 143 3.96 -19.91 8.43
N SER A 144 3.60 -20.00 7.14
CA SER A 144 4.37 -19.35 6.08
C SER A 144 4.32 -17.83 6.20
N LYS A 145 5.46 -17.16 5.96
CA LYS A 145 5.56 -15.69 5.92
C LYS A 145 4.52 -15.06 4.99
N ARG A 146 4.25 -15.71 3.85
CA ARG A 146 3.23 -15.29 2.88
C ARG A 146 1.82 -15.33 3.46
N LEU A 147 1.45 -16.38 4.18
CA LEU A 147 0.14 -16.41 4.82
C LEU A 147 0.03 -15.33 5.90
N ARG A 148 1.04 -15.18 6.77
CA ARG A 148 1.08 -14.12 7.78
C ARG A 148 0.89 -12.73 7.18
N LEU A 149 1.54 -12.47 6.05
CA LEU A 149 1.33 -11.24 5.29
C LEU A 149 -0.13 -11.10 4.82
N VAL A 150 -0.73 -12.13 4.23
CA VAL A 150 -2.15 -12.09 3.85
C VAL A 150 -3.05 -11.78 5.04
N LEU A 151 -2.80 -12.35 6.22
CA LEU A 151 -3.57 -12.07 7.43
C LEU A 151 -3.43 -10.62 7.87
N TYR A 152 -2.20 -10.13 7.88
CA TYR A 152 -1.89 -8.76 8.21
C TYR A 152 -2.62 -7.79 7.28
N LEU A 153 -2.61 -8.05 5.97
CA LEU A 153 -3.29 -7.23 4.97
C LEU A 153 -4.82 -7.25 5.14
N LEU A 154 -5.42 -8.41 5.40
CA LEU A 154 -6.87 -8.51 5.61
C LEU A 154 -7.33 -7.81 6.90
N ARG A 155 -6.48 -7.76 7.94
CA ARG A 155 -6.76 -6.97 9.14
C ARG A 155 -6.71 -5.47 8.88
N LEU A 156 -5.76 -5.03 8.05
CA LEU A 156 -5.58 -3.62 7.72
C LEU A 156 -6.64 -3.10 6.73
N PHE A 157 -7.07 -3.92 5.78
CA PHE A 157 -7.97 -3.52 4.70
C PHE A 157 -9.23 -4.40 4.72
N PRO A 158 -10.26 -4.02 5.50
CA PRO A 158 -11.43 -4.88 5.73
C PRO A 158 -12.26 -5.17 4.48
N LEU A 159 -12.18 -4.32 3.46
CA LEU A 159 -12.94 -4.43 2.20
C LEU A 159 -12.15 -5.13 1.09
N LEU A 160 -10.95 -5.63 1.39
CA LEU A 160 -10.05 -6.22 0.41
C LEU A 160 -10.62 -7.54 -0.14
N GLN A 161 -10.83 -7.59 -1.45
CA GLN A 161 -11.36 -8.78 -2.15
C GLN A 161 -10.30 -9.48 -3.01
N LYS A 162 -9.30 -8.74 -3.51
CA LYS A 162 -8.27 -9.26 -4.41
C LYS A 162 -6.88 -8.92 -3.89
N ILE A 163 -6.02 -9.93 -3.77
CA ILE A 163 -4.62 -9.77 -3.39
C ILE A 163 -3.76 -10.39 -4.48
N TYR A 164 -2.88 -9.58 -5.08
CA TYR A 164 -1.85 -10.03 -6.00
C TYR A 164 -0.51 -10.05 -5.27
N LEU A 165 0.03 -11.25 -5.02
CA LEU A 165 1.30 -11.45 -4.35
C LEU A 165 2.39 -11.82 -5.37
N GLU A 166 3.45 -11.02 -5.40
CA GLU A 166 4.71 -11.32 -6.09
C GLU A 166 5.73 -11.90 -5.09
#